data_AF-A0A9N7R189-F1
#
_entry.id   AF-A0A9N7R189-F1
#
_cell.length_a   1.000
_cell.length_b   1.000
_cell.length_c   1.000
_cell.angle_alpha   90.00
_cell.angle_beta   90.00
_cell.angle_gamma   90.00
#
_symmetry.space_group_name_H-M   'P 1'
#
loop_
_entity.id
_entity.type
_entity.pdbx_description
1 polymer ?
#
loop_
_entity_poly.entity_id
_entity_poly.type
_entity_poly.pdbx_seq_one_letter_code
_entity_poly.pdbx_strand_id
1 'polypeptide(L)'
;MVTLDDVRAVFEDIEDRYVNEESRHNDDGPLIMNAFEMITLSQGLNLSALFDRRQDYVKRQTRFVSRQPAKLILAAIEAAAESMGLKVHTRNYKTRLEGVSANRGCQFAVVLEVFEVAPSLFMVDVRKAAGDTLEYHKFYKNFCSVINHIIWKPSERMPNPV
;
A
#
# COMPACT_ATOMS: atom_id res chain seq x y z
N MET A 1 -31.06 -10.29 28.53
CA MET A 1 -30.41 -11.08 27.46
C MET A 1 -30.44 -10.20 26.24
N VAL A 2 -29.30 -9.76 25.73
CA VAL A 2 -29.26 -8.85 24.58
C VAL A 2 -29.78 -9.64 23.37
N THR A 3 -30.83 -9.15 22.72
CA THR A 3 -31.40 -9.77 21.53
C THR A 3 -30.79 -9.17 20.27
N LEU A 4 -30.87 -9.87 19.14
CA LEU A 4 -30.37 -9.37 17.85
C LEU A 4 -31.04 -8.05 17.44
N ASP A 5 -32.28 -7.85 17.90
CA ASP A 5 -33.05 -6.63 17.67
C ASP A 5 -32.51 -5.46 18.50
N ASP A 6 -32.08 -5.69 19.75
CA ASP A 6 -31.43 -4.67 20.58
C ASP A 6 -30.10 -4.22 19.98
N VAL A 7 -29.34 -5.14 19.36
CA VAL A 7 -28.11 -4.80 18.65
C VAL A 7 -28.43 -3.99 17.39
N ARG A 8 -29.43 -4.42 16.60
CA ARG A 8 -29.82 -3.74 15.36
C ARG A 8 -30.31 -2.31 15.61
N ALA A 9 -31.10 -2.09 16.66
CA ALA A 9 -31.61 -0.77 17.02
C ALA A 9 -30.50 0.25 17.35
N VAL A 10 -29.35 -0.20 17.88
CA VAL A 10 -28.20 0.68 18.16
C VAL A 10 -27.45 1.06 16.88
N PHE A 11 -27.41 0.18 15.88
CA PHE A 11 -26.72 0.43 14.61
C PHE A 11 -27.59 1.19 13.61
N GLU A 12 -28.92 1.06 13.65
CA GLU A 12 -29.83 1.84 12.78
C GLU A 12 -29.74 3.36 13.03
N ASP A 13 -29.49 3.80 14.26
CA ASP A 13 -29.34 5.23 14.60
C ASP A 13 -27.98 5.83 14.16
N ILE A 14 -27.08 4.99 13.63
CA ILE A 14 -25.74 5.36 13.14
C ILE A 14 -25.72 5.44 11.60
N GLU A 15 -26.67 4.81 10.89
CA GLU A 15 -26.67 4.74 9.43
C GLU A 15 -26.82 6.12 8.76
N ASP A 16 -27.45 7.11 9.41
CA ASP A 16 -27.59 8.48 8.89
C ASP A 16 -26.37 9.40 9.17
N ARG A 17 -25.35 8.90 9.88
CA ARG A 17 -24.11 9.64 10.18
C ARG A 17 -22.85 8.95 9.69
N TYR A 18 -22.97 7.88 8.93
CA TYR A 18 -21.88 7.52 8.03
C TYR A 18 -21.77 8.65 7.01
N VAL A 19 -20.75 9.48 7.20
CA VAL A 19 -20.22 10.31 6.13
C VAL A 19 -19.93 9.31 5.02
N ASN A 20 -20.86 9.19 4.07
CA ASN A 20 -20.57 8.59 2.80
C ASN A 20 -19.60 9.59 2.20
N GLU A 21 -18.31 9.43 2.51
CA GLU A 21 -17.24 9.99 1.72
C GLU A 21 -17.45 9.34 0.35
N GLU A 22 -18.33 9.95 -0.44
CA GLU A 22 -18.15 10.01 -1.88
C GLU A 22 -16.68 10.32 -2.02
N SER A 23 -15.92 9.28 -2.36
CA SER A 23 -14.54 9.41 -2.75
C SER A 23 -14.65 10.38 -3.90
N ARG A 24 -14.33 11.64 -3.63
CA ARG A 24 -14.26 12.68 -4.65
C ARG A 24 -13.25 12.14 -5.63
N HIS A 25 -13.75 11.45 -6.65
CA HIS A 25 -13.02 11.07 -7.84
C HIS A 25 -12.74 12.41 -8.51
N ASN A 26 -11.79 13.14 -7.94
CA ASN A 26 -11.06 14.14 -8.67
C ASN A 26 -10.28 13.30 -9.67
N ASP A 27 -10.76 13.25 -10.91
CA ASP A 27 -10.24 12.43 -12.01
C ASP A 27 -8.77 12.71 -12.39
N ASP A 28 -8.03 13.45 -11.56
CA ASP A 28 -6.70 14.01 -11.87
C ASP A 28 -5.61 13.68 -10.83
N GLY A 29 -5.91 12.91 -9.77
CA GLY A 29 -4.95 12.62 -8.70
C GLY A 29 -5.16 11.28 -7.95
N PRO A 30 -4.17 10.87 -7.12
CA PRO A 30 -4.29 9.70 -6.25
C PRO A 30 -5.36 9.92 -5.18
N LEU A 31 -5.86 8.83 -4.60
CA LEU A 31 -6.78 8.91 -3.46
C LEU A 31 -6.10 9.60 -2.27
N ILE A 32 -6.82 10.50 -1.62
CA ILE A 32 -6.39 11.10 -0.36
C ILE A 32 -6.58 10.05 0.74
N MET A 33 -5.57 9.89 1.59
CA MET A 33 -5.61 9.02 2.75
C MET A 33 -5.34 9.84 4.01
N ASN A 34 -6.35 9.95 4.86
CA ASN A 34 -6.25 10.68 6.12
C ASN A 34 -5.48 9.86 7.18
N ALA A 35 -5.22 10.50 8.32
CA ALA A 35 -4.46 9.87 9.41
C ALA A 35 -5.17 8.65 10.02
N PHE A 36 -6.51 8.67 10.15
CA PHE A 36 -7.27 7.53 10.68
C PHE A 36 -7.21 6.34 9.74
N GLU A 37 -7.41 6.57 8.43
CA GLU A 37 -7.27 5.54 7.40
C GLU A 37 -5.85 4.95 7.41
N MET A 38 -4.82 5.79 7.51
CA MET A 38 -3.43 5.33 7.57
C MET A 38 -3.15 4.47 8.82
N ILE A 39 -3.77 4.79 9.96
CA ILE A 39 -3.66 4.00 11.20
C ILE A 39 -4.22 2.58 10.98
N THR A 40 -5.31 2.43 10.23
CA THR A 40 -5.92 1.10 9.95
C THR A 40 -4.95 0.13 9.24
N LEU A 41 -3.93 0.66 8.55
CA LEU A 41 -2.90 -0.13 7.88
C LEU A 41 -1.85 -0.71 8.83
N SER A 42 -1.91 -0.41 10.13
CA SER A 42 -1.04 -1.00 11.14
C SER A 42 -1.29 -2.50 11.29
N GLN A 43 -0.20 -3.27 11.34
CA GLN A 43 -0.30 -4.72 11.56
C GLN A 43 -0.97 -5.06 12.90
N GLY A 44 -0.83 -4.22 13.92
CA GLY A 44 -1.46 -4.43 15.23
C GLY A 44 -2.99 -4.30 15.23
N LEU A 45 -3.56 -3.64 14.21
CA LEU A 45 -5.01 -3.55 14.02
C LEU A 45 -5.53 -4.59 13.02
N ASN A 46 -4.63 -5.31 12.34
CA ASN A 46 -5.00 -6.33 11.37
C ASN A 46 -5.04 -7.72 12.02
N LEU A 47 -6.27 -8.18 12.33
CA LEU A 47 -6.51 -9.48 12.96
C LEU A 47 -6.41 -10.67 12.01
N SER A 48 -6.16 -10.47 10.70
CA SER A 48 -6.11 -11.57 9.72
C SER A 48 -5.05 -12.61 10.09
N ALA A 49 -3.96 -12.17 10.74
CA ALA A 49 -2.86 -13.04 11.15
C ALA A 49 -3.26 -14.07 12.22
N LEU A 50 -4.34 -13.84 12.98
CA LEU A 50 -4.86 -14.81 13.96
C LEU A 50 -5.46 -16.04 13.31
N PHE A 51 -5.81 -15.95 12.02
CA PHE A 51 -6.45 -17.03 11.26
C PHE A 51 -5.50 -17.72 10.27
N ASP A 52 -4.26 -17.20 10.10
CA ASP A 52 -3.27 -17.77 9.21
C ASP A 52 -2.54 -18.96 9.86
N ARG A 53 -2.75 -20.17 9.33
CA ARG A 53 -2.13 -21.42 9.82
C ARG A 53 -0.64 -21.57 9.46
N ARG A 54 -0.06 -20.63 8.72
CA ARG A 54 1.33 -20.67 8.22
C ARG A 54 2.06 -19.39 8.64
N GLN A 55 2.55 -19.36 9.86
CA GLN A 55 3.03 -18.14 10.51
C GLN A 55 4.56 -18.12 10.67
N ASP A 56 5.31 -18.31 9.59
CA ASP A 56 6.78 -18.42 9.64
C ASP A 56 7.54 -17.16 9.17
N TYR A 57 6.86 -16.05 8.87
CA TYR A 57 7.55 -14.86 8.35
C TYR A 57 7.10 -13.56 9.03
N VAL A 58 8.08 -12.85 9.60
CA VAL A 58 7.95 -11.46 10.04
C VAL A 58 7.46 -10.63 8.84
N LYS A 59 6.22 -10.14 8.89
CA LYS A 59 5.67 -9.27 7.85
C LYS A 59 6.45 -7.95 7.88
N ARG A 60 7.31 -7.72 6.88
CA ARG A 60 8.00 -6.42 6.73
C ARG A 60 7.01 -5.39 6.24
N GLN A 61 7.07 -4.17 6.78
CA GLN A 61 6.35 -3.05 6.19
C GLN A 61 6.89 -2.83 4.76
N THR A 62 6.01 -2.90 3.78
CA THR A 62 6.34 -2.77 2.35
C THR A 62 5.70 -1.52 1.78
N ARG A 63 6.12 -0.40 2.36
CA ARG A 63 5.62 0.94 2.07
C ARG A 63 6.76 1.93 2.09
N PHE A 64 6.68 2.93 1.23
CA PHE A 64 7.58 4.07 1.24
C PHE A 64 6.81 5.35 0.98
N VAL A 65 7.48 6.48 1.21
CA VAL A 65 6.93 7.82 0.98
C VAL A 65 7.77 8.55 -0.06
N SER A 66 7.15 9.46 -0.80
CA SER A 66 7.80 10.29 -1.82
C SER A 66 7.23 11.70 -1.80
N ARG A 67 8.06 12.67 -2.19
CA ARG A 67 7.65 14.06 -2.46
C ARG A 67 7.57 14.39 -3.96
N GLN A 68 7.83 13.41 -4.82
CA GLN A 68 7.69 13.59 -6.26
C GLN A 68 6.20 13.70 -6.62
N PRO A 69 5.83 14.44 -7.67
CA PRO A 69 4.47 14.42 -8.22
C PRO A 69 3.98 13.00 -8.48
N ALA A 70 2.71 12.72 -8.17
CA ALA A 70 2.14 11.37 -8.29
C ALA A 70 2.31 10.74 -9.69
N LYS A 71 2.23 11.57 -10.76
CA LYS A 71 2.46 11.14 -12.14
C LYS A 71 3.90 10.66 -12.37
N LEU A 72 4.90 11.29 -11.73
CA LEU A 72 6.31 10.85 -11.79
C LEU A 72 6.56 9.59 -10.97
N ILE A 73 5.90 9.46 -9.81
CA ILE A 73 5.96 8.21 -9.01
C ILE A 73 5.46 7.04 -9.85
N LEU A 74 4.30 7.21 -10.51
CA LEU A 74 3.71 6.18 -11.36
C LEU A 74 4.64 5.80 -12.51
N ALA A 75 5.15 6.77 -13.26
CA ALA A 75 6.10 6.52 -14.34
C ALA A 75 7.37 5.79 -13.87
N ALA A 76 7.90 6.13 -12.69
CA ALA A 76 9.05 5.45 -12.12
C ALA A 76 8.74 3.99 -11.72
N ILE A 77 7.53 3.72 -11.22
CA ILE A 77 7.06 2.35 -10.93
C ILE A 77 6.99 1.53 -12.22
N GLU A 78 6.39 2.08 -13.27
CA GLU A 78 6.21 1.40 -14.56
C GLU A 78 7.56 1.10 -15.23
N ALA A 79 8.45 2.11 -15.33
CA ALA A 79 9.79 1.92 -15.89
C ALA A 79 10.63 0.91 -15.11
N ALA A 80 10.54 0.92 -13.77
CA ALA A 80 11.21 -0.07 -12.94
C ALA A 80 10.68 -1.47 -13.19
N ALA A 81 9.35 -1.64 -13.28
CA ALA A 81 8.73 -2.93 -13.55
C ALA A 81 9.10 -3.50 -14.93
N GLU A 82 9.09 -2.65 -15.97
CA GLU A 82 9.52 -3.01 -17.31
C GLU A 82 10.99 -3.45 -17.35
N SER A 83 11.87 -2.73 -16.65
CA SER A 83 13.30 -3.11 -16.52
C SER A 83 13.51 -4.47 -15.84
N MET A 84 12.54 -4.90 -15.03
CA MET A 84 12.52 -6.18 -14.33
C MET A 84 11.80 -7.27 -15.13
N GLY A 85 11.35 -6.99 -16.36
CA GLY A 85 10.64 -7.94 -17.21
C GLY A 85 9.24 -8.29 -16.71
N LEU A 86 8.61 -7.42 -15.92
CA LEU A 86 7.27 -7.61 -15.39
C LEU A 86 6.23 -6.98 -16.32
N LYS A 87 5.09 -7.65 -16.46
CA LYS A 87 3.92 -7.09 -17.13
C LYS A 87 3.23 -6.08 -16.20
N VAL A 88 2.88 -4.93 -16.76
CA VAL A 88 2.33 -3.79 -16.02
C VAL A 88 0.87 -3.56 -16.43
N HIS A 89 0.00 -3.33 -15.46
CA HIS A 89 -1.35 -2.83 -15.68
C HIS A 89 -1.69 -1.76 -14.66
N THR A 90 -1.90 -0.54 -15.13
CA THR A 90 -2.12 0.64 -14.29
C THR A 90 -3.51 1.23 -14.52
N ARG A 91 -4.21 1.57 -13.43
CA ARG A 91 -5.49 2.30 -13.44
C ARG A 91 -5.62 3.10 -12.16
N ASN A 92 -6.02 4.37 -12.24
CA ASN A 92 -6.32 5.24 -11.09
C ASN A 92 -5.24 5.18 -9.98
N TYR A 93 -3.97 5.41 -10.35
CA TYR A 93 -2.83 5.38 -9.41
C TYR A 93 -2.61 4.04 -8.68
N LYS A 94 -3.20 2.97 -9.22
CA LYS A 94 -3.02 1.59 -8.78
C LYS A 94 -2.39 0.79 -9.91
N THR A 95 -1.24 0.19 -9.64
CA THR A 95 -0.47 -0.56 -10.62
C THR A 95 -0.34 -2.01 -10.17
N ARG A 96 -0.76 -2.93 -11.04
CA ARG A 96 -0.61 -4.37 -10.86
C ARG A 96 0.56 -4.85 -11.71
N LEU A 97 1.51 -5.52 -11.07
CA LEU A 97 2.70 -6.09 -11.69
C LEU A 97 2.58 -7.62 -11.71
N GLU A 98 2.86 -8.23 -12.85
CA GLU A 98 2.81 -9.68 -13.06
C GLU A 98 4.13 -10.22 -13.59
N GLY A 99 4.55 -11.35 -13.06
CA GLY A 99 5.69 -12.10 -13.58
C GLY A 99 5.54 -13.60 -13.33
N VAL A 100 6.50 -14.37 -13.82
CA VAL A 100 6.62 -15.80 -13.52
C VAL A 100 7.73 -15.99 -12.50
N SER A 101 7.44 -16.72 -11.43
CA SER A 101 8.39 -17.02 -10.36
C SER A 101 9.58 -17.81 -10.90
N ALA A 102 10.78 -17.31 -10.62
CA ALA A 102 12.02 -17.93 -11.10
C ALA A 102 12.25 -19.35 -10.55
N ASN A 103 11.70 -19.65 -9.35
CA ASN A 103 12.01 -20.90 -8.64
C ASN A 103 11.01 -22.04 -8.92
N ARG A 104 9.79 -21.74 -9.35
CA ARG A 104 8.71 -22.75 -9.42
C ARG A 104 7.81 -22.64 -10.65
N GLY A 105 8.02 -21.66 -11.52
CA GLY A 105 7.10 -21.39 -12.64
C GLY A 105 5.70 -20.95 -12.21
N CYS A 106 5.50 -20.64 -10.92
CA CYS A 106 4.22 -20.17 -10.39
C CYS A 106 4.03 -18.67 -10.68
N GLN A 107 2.78 -18.22 -10.75
CA GLN A 107 2.48 -16.81 -10.96
C GLN A 107 2.94 -15.95 -9.77
N PHE A 108 3.64 -14.87 -10.07
CA PHE A 108 4.01 -13.81 -9.13
C PHE A 108 3.18 -12.56 -9.45
N ALA A 109 2.53 -11.97 -8.44
CA ALA A 109 1.77 -10.75 -8.65
C ALA A 109 1.85 -9.80 -7.45
N VAL A 110 2.01 -8.52 -7.73
CA VAL A 110 2.10 -7.43 -6.75
C VAL A 110 1.19 -6.29 -7.17
N VAL A 111 0.59 -5.61 -6.20
CA VAL A 111 -0.20 -4.39 -6.41
C VAL A 111 0.47 -3.25 -5.66
N LEU A 112 0.72 -2.15 -6.36
CA LEU A 112 1.16 -0.88 -5.81
C LEU A 112 -0.01 0.09 -5.89
N GLU A 113 -0.21 0.88 -4.84
CA GLU A 113 -1.24 1.92 -4.81
C GLU A 113 -0.65 3.19 -4.22
N VAL A 114 -0.84 4.31 -4.92
CA VAL A 114 -0.33 5.63 -4.51
C VAL A 114 -1.45 6.39 -3.83
N PHE A 115 -1.17 6.92 -2.64
CA PHE A 115 -2.09 7.72 -1.84
C PHE A 115 -1.45 9.07 -1.53
N GLU A 116 -2.24 10.15 -1.56
CA GLU A 116 -1.83 11.43 -1.00
C GLU A 116 -2.12 11.45 0.50
N VAL A 117 -1.08 11.54 1.34
CA VAL A 117 -1.22 11.52 2.81
C VAL A 117 -1.06 12.90 3.45
N ALA A 118 -0.46 13.84 2.70
CA ALA A 118 -0.40 15.26 3.01
C ALA A 118 -0.08 16.03 1.70
N PRO A 119 -0.25 17.36 1.64
CA PRO A 119 0.10 18.13 0.46
C PRO A 119 1.55 17.85 0.01
N SER A 120 1.71 17.43 -1.25
CA SER A 120 3.01 17.05 -1.85
C SER A 120 3.75 15.91 -1.11
N LEU A 121 3.02 15.06 -0.38
CA LEU A 121 3.56 13.87 0.26
C LEU A 121 2.68 12.68 -0.08
N PHE A 122 3.27 11.73 -0.80
CA PHE A 122 2.59 10.55 -1.29
C PHE A 122 3.16 9.32 -0.62
N MET A 123 2.27 8.40 -0.26
CA MET A 123 2.59 7.09 0.26
C MET A 123 2.34 6.07 -0.83
N VAL A 124 3.29 5.16 -1.05
CA VAL A 124 3.12 4.02 -1.95
C VAL A 124 3.03 2.76 -1.10
N ASP A 125 1.86 2.13 -1.10
CA ASP A 125 1.64 0.84 -0.45
C ASP A 125 1.85 -0.29 -1.46
N VAL A 126 2.73 -1.23 -1.12
CA VAL A 126 3.02 -2.40 -1.96
C VAL A 126 2.43 -3.63 -1.28
N ARG A 127 1.64 -4.41 -2.02
CA ARG A 127 0.94 -5.60 -1.50
C ARG A 127 1.15 -6.80 -2.40
N LYS A 128 1.48 -7.93 -1.79
CA LYS A 128 1.52 -9.23 -2.47
C LYS A 128 0.10 -9.66 -2.87
N ALA A 129 -0.14 -9.87 -4.16
CA ALA A 129 -1.40 -10.41 -4.67
C ALA A 129 -1.33 -11.93 -4.92
N ALA A 130 -0.19 -12.42 -5.42
CA ALA A 130 0.07 -13.84 -5.63
C ALA A 130 1.56 -14.17 -5.49
N GLY A 131 1.88 -15.43 -5.26
CA GLY A 131 3.26 -15.91 -5.15
C GLY A 131 3.77 -16.06 -3.72
N ASP A 132 5.03 -16.49 -3.63
CA ASP A 132 5.72 -16.79 -2.37
C ASP A 132 6.12 -15.53 -1.58
N THR A 133 6.08 -15.62 -0.25
CA THR A 133 6.37 -14.48 0.63
C THR A 133 7.85 -14.10 0.63
N LEU A 134 8.77 -15.06 0.50
CA LEU A 134 10.20 -14.75 0.42
C LEU A 134 10.53 -14.11 -0.92
N GLU A 135 9.94 -14.60 -2.01
CA GLU A 135 10.05 -13.99 -3.33
C GLU A 135 9.52 -12.54 -3.34
N TYR A 136 8.36 -12.29 -2.73
CA TYR A 136 7.81 -10.96 -2.56
C TYR A 136 8.77 -9.99 -1.85
N HIS A 137 9.38 -10.42 -0.74
CA HIS A 137 10.33 -9.58 -0.03
C HIS A 137 11.62 -9.32 -0.82
N LYS A 138 12.09 -10.29 -1.61
CA LYS A 138 13.22 -10.11 -2.54
C LYS A 138 12.87 -9.10 -3.63
N PHE A 139 11.69 -9.23 -4.23
CA PHE A 139 11.16 -8.28 -5.18
C PHE A 139 11.12 -6.87 -4.59
N TYR A 140 10.50 -6.68 -3.43
CA TYR A 140 10.36 -5.36 -2.82
C TYR A 140 11.72 -4.71 -2.54
N LYS A 141 12.69 -5.48 -2.02
CA LYS A 141 14.06 -4.99 -1.80
C LYS A 141 14.73 -4.54 -3.11
N ASN A 142 14.63 -5.35 -4.17
CA ASN A 142 15.20 -5.03 -5.47
C ASN A 142 14.53 -3.81 -6.11
N PHE A 143 13.20 -3.80 -6.10
CA PHE A 143 12.36 -2.73 -6.61
C PHE A 143 12.73 -1.39 -5.96
N CYS A 144 12.78 -1.32 -4.62
CA CYS A 144 13.19 -0.12 -3.90
C CYS A 144 14.63 0.33 -4.23
N SER A 145 15.52 -0.59 -4.61
CA SER A 145 16.87 -0.22 -5.07
C SER A 145 16.84 0.50 -6.42
N VAL A 146 15.97 0.07 -7.34
CA VAL A 146 15.80 0.70 -8.67
C VAL A 146 15.17 2.10 -8.54
N ILE A 147 14.11 2.21 -7.72
CA ILE A 147 13.39 3.47 -7.53
C ILE A 147 13.91 4.33 -6.36
N ASN A 148 15.12 4.05 -5.85
CA ASN A 148 15.67 4.74 -4.67
C ASN A 148 15.72 6.27 -4.83
N HIS A 149 15.84 6.77 -6.07
CA HIS A 149 15.88 8.19 -6.39
C HIS A 149 14.55 8.95 -6.13
N ILE A 150 13.41 8.25 -6.04
CA ILE A 150 12.11 8.85 -5.69
C ILE A 150 11.71 8.61 -4.23
N ILE A 151 12.42 7.74 -3.50
CA ILE A 151 12.09 7.42 -2.10
C ILE A 151 12.56 8.57 -1.20
N TRP A 152 11.63 9.20 -0.50
CA TRP A 152 11.96 10.22 0.48
C TRP A 152 12.57 9.59 1.74
N LYS A 153 13.74 10.08 2.14
CA LYS A 153 14.42 9.72 3.38
C LYS A 153 14.39 10.94 4.30
N PRO A 154 14.09 10.78 5.60
CA PRO A 154 14.28 11.86 6.56
C PRO A 154 15.76 12.26 6.52
N SER A 155 16.05 13.57 6.41
CA SER A 155 17.41 14.03 6.66
C SER A 155 17.72 13.71 8.11
N GLU A 156 18.82 12.97 8.36
CA GLU A 156 19.39 12.92 9.70
C GLU A 156 19.67 14.36 10.11
N ARG A 157 18.92 14.87 11.09
CA ARG A 157 19.28 16.13 11.72
C ARG A 157 20.56 15.83 12.49
N MET A 158 21.70 16.22 11.94
CA MET A 158 22.91 16.38 12.75
C MET A 158 22.54 17.29 13.93
N PRO A 159 22.74 16.88 15.19
CA PRO A 159 22.51 17.77 16.31
C PRO A 159 23.36 19.01 16.10
N ASN A 160 22.75 20.20 16.19
CA ASN A 160 23.47 21.46 16.13
C ASN A 160 24.59 21.41 17.17
N PRO A 161 25.86 21.72 16.81
CA PRO A 161 26.88 21.91 17.81
C PRO A 161 26.43 23.07 18.72
N VAL A 162 26.40 22.77 20.02
CA VAL A 162 26.10 23.70 21.11
C VAL A 162 27.17 24.79 21.17
#